data_AF-A0ABD5ULZ8-F1
#
_entry.id   AF-A0ABD5ULZ8-F1
#
_cell.length_a   1.000
_cell.length_b   1.000
_cell.length_c   1.000
_cell.angle_alpha   90.00
_cell.angle_beta   90.00
_cell.angle_gamma   90.00
#
_symmetry.space_group_name_H-M   'P 1'
#
loop_
_entity.id
_entity.type
_entity.pdbx_description
1 polymer ?
#
loop_
_entity_poly.entity_id
_entity_poly.type
_entity_poly.pdbx_seq_one_letter_code
_entity_poly.pdbx_strand_id
1 'polypeptide(L)'
;MSKADDGDAATGPGTFDERAAKALTESMSVLDNALDSDLRDEEFLVVTPRGTYTIDAIAETCDCPDALHRGVRCKHMRRVDYARGAVPIPGWVDRSAIDDGLGQHLAAAPRIATADGRTVVFEQ
;
A
#
# COMPACT_ATOMS: atom_id res chain seq x y z
N MET A 1 -10.81 17.80 -28.68
CA MET A 1 -9.61 17.08 -28.21
C MET A 1 -9.28 17.70 -26.85
N SER A 2 -9.23 17.04 -25.70
CA SER A 2 -8.97 15.65 -25.38
C SER A 2 -9.75 15.28 -24.09
N LYS A 3 -10.09 14.00 -23.94
CA LYS A 3 -10.68 13.42 -22.74
C LYS A 3 -9.74 13.59 -21.54
N ALA A 4 -10.30 13.94 -20.39
CA ALA A 4 -9.71 13.63 -19.10
C ALA A 4 -10.46 12.40 -18.57
N ASP A 5 -9.88 11.22 -18.78
CA ASP A 5 -10.19 9.97 -18.09
C ASP A 5 -8.90 9.64 -17.32
N ASP A 6 -8.84 9.85 -16.00
CA ASP A 6 -7.74 9.39 -15.12
C ASP A 6 -8.18 9.62 -13.65
N GLY A 7 -8.41 8.64 -12.77
CA GLY A 7 -8.31 7.20 -12.90
C GLY A 7 -8.99 6.54 -11.70
N ASP A 8 -10.11 5.85 -11.96
CA ASP A 8 -10.77 4.91 -11.04
C ASP A 8 -10.40 3.48 -11.45
N ALA A 9 -9.11 3.14 -11.38
CA ALA A 9 -8.60 1.82 -11.78
C ALA A 9 -7.26 1.49 -11.13
N ALA A 10 -7.17 1.53 -9.80
CA ALA A 10 -5.97 1.08 -9.08
C ALA A 10 -5.75 -0.45 -9.10
N THR A 11 -6.47 -1.20 -9.95
CA THR A 11 -6.46 -2.67 -10.00
C THR A 11 -6.47 -3.28 -11.41
N GLY A 12 -6.38 -2.47 -12.48
CA GLY A 12 -6.34 -2.98 -13.85
C GLY A 12 -5.00 -3.67 -14.21
N PRO A 13 -5.01 -4.76 -15.00
CA PRO A 13 -3.78 -5.32 -15.57
C PRO A 13 -3.09 -4.23 -16.43
N GLY A 14 -1.89 -3.81 -16.01
CA GLY A 14 -1.13 -2.70 -16.60
C GLY A 14 -0.65 -1.64 -15.61
N THR A 15 -1.25 -1.55 -14.41
CA THR A 15 -0.84 -0.61 -13.33
C THR A 15 -0.06 -1.30 -12.20
N PHE A 16 -0.08 -2.63 -12.16
CA PHE A 16 0.68 -3.44 -11.20
C PHE A 16 2.12 -3.64 -11.67
N ASP A 17 3.04 -2.88 -11.08
CA ASP A 17 4.47 -2.90 -11.39
C ASP A 17 5.30 -3.68 -10.35
N GLU A 18 6.61 -3.75 -10.55
CA GLU A 18 7.53 -4.41 -9.62
C GLU A 18 7.47 -3.82 -8.19
N ARG A 19 7.17 -2.52 -8.06
CA ARG A 19 7.05 -1.89 -6.74
C ARG A 19 5.76 -2.29 -6.05
N ALA A 20 4.67 -2.49 -6.79
CA ALA A 20 3.42 -3.04 -6.26
C ALA A 20 3.62 -4.49 -5.80
N ALA A 21 4.32 -5.31 -6.59
CA ALA A 21 4.69 -6.67 -6.18
C ALA A 21 5.48 -6.67 -4.87
N LYS A 22 6.56 -5.88 -4.78
CA LYS A 22 7.37 -5.77 -3.56
C LYS A 22 6.59 -5.20 -2.37
N ALA A 23 5.64 -4.31 -2.62
CA ALA A 23 4.78 -3.77 -1.57
C ALA A 23 3.93 -4.86 -0.91
N LEU A 24 3.52 -5.88 -1.66
CA LEU A 24 2.73 -7.01 -1.14
C LEU A 24 3.60 -8.13 -0.57
N THR A 25 4.79 -8.40 -1.13
CA THR A 25 5.53 -9.64 -0.82
C THR A 25 6.73 -9.46 0.12
N GLU A 26 7.32 -8.26 0.21
CA GLU A 26 8.45 -8.04 1.13
C GLU A 26 7.96 -7.78 2.56
N SER A 27 8.58 -8.40 3.56
CA SER A 27 8.24 -8.20 4.97
C SER A 27 8.33 -6.73 5.39
N MET A 28 7.18 -6.13 5.70
CA MET A 28 7.05 -4.72 6.12
C MET A 28 5.85 -4.52 7.04
N SER A 29 6.07 -3.93 8.21
CA SER A 29 5.01 -3.57 9.15
C SER A 29 4.59 -2.11 8.92
N VAL A 30 3.28 -1.83 8.97
CA VAL A 30 2.73 -0.47 8.88
C VAL A 30 2.11 -0.13 10.23
N LEU A 31 2.57 0.95 10.85
CA LEU A 31 2.03 1.45 12.12
C LEU A 31 1.30 2.76 11.87
N ASP A 32 0.18 2.95 12.54
CA ASP A 32 -0.59 4.20 12.58
C ASP A 32 -0.40 4.92 13.93
N ASN A 33 -1.09 6.05 14.08
CA ASN A 33 -1.01 6.87 15.27
C ASN A 33 -1.60 6.24 16.55
N ALA A 34 -2.30 5.10 16.44
CA ALA A 34 -2.74 4.35 17.61
C ALA A 34 -1.57 3.64 18.30
N LEU A 35 -0.50 3.34 17.57
CA LEU A 35 0.72 2.71 18.08
C LEU A 35 1.89 3.68 18.25
N ASP A 36 1.88 4.79 17.52
CA ASP A 36 2.89 5.84 17.61
C ASP A 36 2.25 7.24 17.63
N SER A 37 2.15 7.82 18.82
CA SER A 37 1.45 9.11 19.03
C SER A 37 2.13 10.31 18.38
N ASP A 38 3.35 10.17 17.87
CA ASP A 38 4.04 11.24 17.14
C ASP A 38 3.55 11.37 15.69
N LEU A 39 2.80 10.38 15.18
CA LEU A 39 2.19 10.40 13.85
C LEU A 39 0.88 11.19 13.83
N ARG A 40 0.65 11.95 12.75
CA ARG A 40 -0.68 12.48 12.40
C ARG A 40 -1.59 11.38 11.85
N ASP A 41 -2.89 11.66 11.74
CA ASP A 41 -3.90 10.70 11.25
C ASP A 41 -3.59 10.19 9.82
N GLU A 42 -2.99 11.05 8.98
CA GLU A 42 -2.59 10.72 7.62
C GLU A 42 -1.18 10.11 7.50
N GLU A 43 -0.44 10.06 8.62
CA GLU A 43 0.93 9.57 8.64
C GLU A 43 1.02 8.13 9.10
N PHE A 44 1.93 7.40 8.46
CA PHE A 44 2.19 6.00 8.75
C PHE A 44 3.68 5.77 8.85
N LEU A 45 4.08 4.90 9.78
CA LEU A 45 5.45 4.44 9.90
C LEU A 45 5.58 3.05 9.27
N VAL A 46 6.41 2.93 8.25
CA VAL A 46 6.71 1.64 7.61
C VAL A 46 8.05 1.12 8.11
N VAL A 47 8.00 0.05 8.89
CA VAL A 47 9.17 -0.65 9.43
C VAL A 47 9.56 -1.78 8.50
N THR A 48 10.82 -1.78 8.07
CA THR A 48 11.39 -2.80 7.18
C THR A 48 12.70 -3.35 7.76
N PRO A 49 13.20 -4.50 7.28
CA PRO A 49 14.52 -5.00 7.69
C PRO A 49 15.69 -4.04 7.38
N ARG A 50 15.50 -3.06 6.50
CA ARG A 50 16.55 -2.12 6.05
C ARG A 50 16.41 -0.71 6.58
N GLY A 51 15.37 -0.43 7.36
CA GLY A 51 15.10 0.90 7.89
C GLY A 51 13.62 1.15 8.09
N THR A 52 13.35 2.34 8.63
CA THR A 52 12.02 2.83 8.95
C THR A 52 11.78 4.11 8.18
N TYR A 53 10.56 4.26 7.63
CA TYR A 53 10.20 5.36 6.74
C TYR A 53 8.85 5.94 7.12
N THR A 54 8.74 7.27 7.16
CA THR A 54 7.46 7.96 7.37
C THR A 54 6.80 8.24 6.03
N ILE A 55 5.50 7.95 5.96
CA ILE A 55 4.65 8.14 4.79
C ILE A 55 3.54 9.10 5.18
N ASP A 56 3.33 10.15 4.39
CA ASP A 56 2.10 10.96 4.45
C ASP A 56 1.19 10.50 3.31
N ALA A 57 0.08 9.86 3.66
CA ALA A 57 -0.81 9.23 2.69
C ALA A 57 -1.73 10.22 1.96
N ILE A 58 -1.85 11.46 2.44
CA ILE A 58 -2.62 12.53 1.76
C ILE A 58 -1.69 13.31 0.82
N ALA A 59 -0.50 13.68 1.30
CA ALA A 59 0.50 14.37 0.49
C ALA A 59 1.20 13.44 -0.52
N GLU A 60 0.99 12.12 -0.39
CA GLU A 60 1.60 11.06 -1.20
C GLU A 60 3.14 11.15 -1.19
N THR A 61 3.69 11.32 0.02
CA THR A 61 5.14 11.43 0.22
C THR A 61 5.68 10.28 1.06
N CYS A 62 6.96 9.96 0.84
CA CYS A 62 7.72 9.03 1.65
C CYS A 62 9.16 9.54 1.75
N ASP A 63 9.75 9.46 2.93
CA ASP A 63 11.13 9.87 3.19
C ASP A 63 12.18 8.82 2.71
N CYS A 64 11.76 7.75 2.06
CA CYS A 64 12.69 6.71 1.60
C CYS A 64 13.54 7.18 0.40
N PRO A 65 14.75 6.63 0.22
CA PRO A 65 15.64 7.03 -0.87
C PRO A 65 15.04 6.87 -2.28
N ASP A 66 14.18 5.87 -2.52
CA ASP A 66 13.56 5.68 -3.84
C ASP A 66 12.60 6.84 -4.18
N ALA A 67 11.81 7.28 -3.21
CA ALA A 67 10.90 8.42 -3.38
C ALA A 67 11.68 9.74 -3.50
N LEU A 68 12.62 10.00 -2.57
CA LEU A 68 13.38 11.26 -2.54
C LEU A 68 14.26 11.47 -3.78
N HIS A 69 14.92 10.41 -4.27
CA HIS A 69 15.86 10.56 -5.40
C HIS A 69 15.20 10.42 -6.77
N ARG A 70 14.08 9.69 -6.89
CA ARG A 70 13.44 9.44 -8.18
C ARG A 70 12.11 10.16 -8.36
N GLY A 71 11.53 10.73 -7.30
CA GLY A 71 10.22 11.39 -7.36
C GLY A 71 9.09 10.45 -7.77
N VAL A 72 9.18 9.18 -7.39
CA VAL A 72 8.21 8.14 -7.77
C VAL A 72 7.37 7.72 -6.56
N ARG A 73 6.18 7.17 -6.84
CA ARG A 73 5.48 6.34 -5.84
C ARG A 73 6.36 5.12 -5.57
N CYS A 74 6.93 5.02 -4.37
CA CYS A 74 7.77 3.91 -3.93
C CYS A 74 6.92 2.71 -3.47
N LYS A 75 7.57 1.61 -3.06
CA LYS A 75 6.87 0.44 -2.51
C LYS A 75 6.22 0.70 -1.14
N HIS A 76 6.78 1.61 -0.33
CA HIS A 76 6.28 1.86 1.04
C HIS A 76 4.92 2.57 1.03
N MET A 77 4.75 3.58 0.16
CA MET A 77 3.44 4.22 -0.03
C MET A 77 2.39 3.21 -0.51
N ARG A 78 2.75 2.35 -1.47
CA ARG A 78 1.86 1.28 -1.93
C ARG A 78 1.54 0.27 -0.82
N ARG A 79 2.51 -0.06 0.04
CA ARG A 79 2.30 -0.94 1.20
C ARG A 79 1.28 -0.33 2.16
N VAL A 80 1.35 0.96 2.45
CA VAL A 80 0.34 1.68 3.24
C VAL A 80 -1.04 1.59 2.58
N ASP A 81 -1.11 1.87 1.28
CA ASP A 81 -2.37 1.81 0.53
C ASP A 81 -3.04 0.42 0.58
N TYR A 82 -2.26 -0.65 0.40
CA TYR A 82 -2.75 -2.02 0.52
C TYR A 82 -3.12 -2.40 1.95
N ALA A 83 -2.27 -2.06 2.93
CA ALA A 83 -2.47 -2.42 4.33
C ALA A 83 -3.74 -1.81 4.91
N ARG A 84 -4.04 -0.54 4.56
CA ARG A 84 -5.26 0.15 5.03
C ARG A 84 -6.49 -0.14 4.16
N GLY A 85 -6.33 -0.91 3.07
CA GLY A 85 -7.40 -1.22 2.12
C GLY A 85 -7.87 -0.05 1.26
N ALA A 86 -7.08 1.01 1.14
CA ALA A 86 -7.39 2.15 0.25
C ALA A 86 -7.24 1.78 -1.23
N VAL A 87 -6.29 0.90 -1.54
CA VAL A 87 -6.19 0.23 -2.83
C VAL A 87 -6.45 -1.25 -2.61
N PRO A 88 -7.42 -1.87 -3.31
CA PRO A 88 -7.63 -3.30 -3.20
C PRO A 88 -6.46 -4.06 -3.84
N ILE A 89 -6.03 -5.13 -3.19
CA ILE A 89 -5.11 -6.12 -3.74
C ILE A 89 -5.75 -6.72 -5.00
N PRO A 90 -5.06 -6.84 -6.14
CA PRO A 90 -5.65 -7.43 -7.33
C PRO A 90 -6.00 -8.92 -7.09
N GLY A 91 -7.20 -9.34 -7.50
CA GLY A 91 -7.69 -10.69 -7.22
C GLY A 91 -6.93 -11.84 -7.88
N TRP A 92 -6.08 -11.53 -8.85
CA TRP A 92 -5.29 -12.49 -9.61
C TRP A 92 -3.89 -12.75 -9.04
N VAL A 93 -3.45 -12.00 -8.02
CA VAL A 93 -2.13 -12.21 -7.40
C VAL A 93 -2.12 -13.51 -6.59
N ASP A 94 -0.94 -14.13 -6.48
CA ASP A 94 -0.73 -15.28 -5.61
C ASP A 94 -0.83 -14.84 -4.14
N ARG A 95 -1.90 -15.28 -3.47
CA ARG A 95 -2.16 -14.94 -2.07
C ARG A 95 -1.10 -15.48 -1.12
N SER A 96 -0.49 -16.62 -1.45
CA SER A 96 0.54 -17.24 -0.60
C SER A 96 1.86 -16.49 -0.60
N ALA A 97 2.04 -15.57 -1.55
CA ALA A 97 3.22 -14.70 -1.63
C ALA A 97 3.04 -13.38 -0.88
N ILE A 98 1.81 -13.05 -0.45
CA ILE A 98 1.53 -11.83 0.31
C ILE A 98 2.16 -11.99 1.71
N ASP A 99 2.81 -10.94 2.18
CA ASP A 99 3.38 -10.89 3.52
C ASP A 99 2.31 -11.09 4.59
N ASP A 100 2.48 -12.16 5.37
CA ASP A 100 1.60 -12.55 6.50
C ASP A 100 1.35 -11.41 7.50
N GLY A 101 2.23 -10.41 7.58
CA GLY A 101 2.08 -9.23 8.44
C GLY A 101 1.23 -8.09 7.86
N LEU A 102 0.67 -8.22 6.65
CA LEU A 102 -0.03 -7.13 5.97
C LEU A 102 -1.24 -6.64 6.77
N GLY A 103 -1.21 -5.38 7.21
CA GLY A 103 -2.29 -4.73 7.94
C GLY A 103 -2.44 -5.14 9.41
N GLN A 104 -1.57 -6.00 9.94
CA GLN A 104 -1.66 -6.55 11.30
C GLN A 104 -1.75 -5.47 12.41
N HIS A 105 -1.17 -4.30 12.18
CA HIS A 105 -1.01 -3.24 13.17
C HIS A 105 -1.89 -2.02 12.91
N LEU A 106 -2.84 -2.13 11.99
CA LEU A 106 -3.76 -1.04 11.65
C LEU A 106 -5.15 -1.34 12.20
N ALA A 107 -5.89 -0.29 12.55
CA ALA A 107 -7.33 -0.43 12.81
C ALA A 107 -8.13 -0.75 11.53
N ALA A 108 -7.61 -0.33 10.37
CA ALA A 108 -8.15 -0.65 9.06
C ALA A 108 -7.69 -2.03 8.58
N ALA A 109 -8.47 -2.65 7.67
CA ALA A 109 -8.17 -3.97 7.13
C ALA A 109 -7.82 -3.93 5.64
N PRO A 110 -6.84 -4.73 5.18
CA PRO A 110 -6.55 -4.89 3.76
C PRO A 110 -7.77 -5.42 3.00
N ARG A 111 -7.84 -5.12 1.71
CA ARG A 111 -8.94 -5.54 0.82
C ARG A 111 -8.42 -6.23 -0.41
N ILE A 112 -9.16 -7.19 -0.96
CA ILE A 112 -8.83 -7.88 -2.20
C ILE A 112 -9.99 -7.82 -3.19
N ALA A 113 -9.68 -7.60 -4.46
CA ALA A 113 -10.65 -7.65 -5.55
C ALA A 113 -11.09 -9.08 -5.83
N THR A 114 -12.37 -9.28 -6.11
CA THR A 114 -12.96 -10.57 -6.48
C THR A 114 -13.15 -10.66 -8.00
N ALA A 115 -13.36 -11.88 -8.51
CA ALA A 115 -13.52 -12.12 -9.94
C ALA A 115 -14.76 -11.41 -10.54
N ASP A 116 -15.79 -11.15 -9.73
CA ASP A 116 -16.99 -10.40 -10.10
C ASP A 116 -16.83 -8.87 -9.96
N GLY A 117 -15.61 -8.37 -9.74
CA GLY A 117 -15.29 -6.94 -9.70
C GLY A 117 -15.64 -6.25 -8.39
N ARG A 118 -16.02 -6.99 -7.35
CA ARG A 118 -16.23 -6.46 -5.99
C ARG A 118 -14.92 -6.43 -5.22
N THR A 119 -14.96 -5.84 -4.03
CA THR A 119 -13.85 -5.89 -3.06
C THR A 119 -14.34 -6.49 -1.75
N VAL A 120 -13.58 -7.41 -1.19
CA VAL A 120 -13.83 -8.01 0.13
C VAL A 120 -12.65 -7.74 1.05
N VAL A 121 -12.84 -7.89 2.36
CA VAL A 121 -11.73 -7.88 3.32
C VAL A 121 -10.79 -9.04 2.98
N PHE A 122 -9.50 -8.78 2.96
CA PHE A 122 -8.49 -9.82 2.78
C PHE A 122 -8.21 -10.44 4.16
N GLU A 123 -8.80 -11.60 4.38
CA GLU A 123 -8.55 -12.44 5.55
C GLU A 123 -7.33 -13.33 5.25
N GLN A 124 -6.32 -13.28 6.12
CA GLN A 124 -5.12 -14.13 6.03
C GLN A 124 -5.32 -15.43 6.81
#